data_AF-A0A2M7ZVV8-F1
#
_entry.id   AF-A0A2M7ZVV8-F1
#
_cell.length_a   1.000
_cell.length_b   1.000
_cell.length_c   1.000
_cell.angle_alpha   90.00
_cell.angle_beta   90.00
_cell.angle_gamma   90.00
#
_symmetry.space_group_name_H-M   'P 1'
#
loop_
_entity.id
_entity.type
_entity.pdbx_description
1 polymer ?
#
loop_
_entity_poly.entity_id
_entity_poly.type
_entity_poly.pdbx_seq_one_letter_code
_entity_poly.pdbx_strand_id
1 'polypeptide(L)'
;MKKINKLSKITPAEAEICNILLEESAEIIQAVSKVFRFGWLSCHPDKPEFTNKEHLEEECGDFLCMIKLLCDKEILSKVNISRAAEYKMSKLAKFSNIKL
;
A
#
# COMPACT_ATOMS: atom_id res chain seq x y z
N MET A 1 24.29 28.48 14.79
CA MET A 1 23.40 27.81 13.81
C MET A 1 23.78 26.34 13.73
N LYS A 2 22.87 25.43 14.09
CA LYS A 2 23.09 23.99 13.87
C LYS A 2 23.13 23.77 12.35
N LYS A 3 24.24 23.25 11.82
CA LYS A 3 24.31 22.80 10.42
C LYS A 3 23.20 21.76 10.26
N ILE A 4 22.18 22.09 9.45
CA ILE A 4 21.20 21.11 8.99
C ILE A 4 22.02 20.11 8.18
N ASN A 5 22.19 18.90 8.72
CA ASN A 5 22.97 17.88 8.07
C ASN A 5 22.28 17.53 6.75
N LYS A 6 22.99 17.76 5.65
CA LYS A 6 22.47 17.77 4.30
C LYS A 6 22.22 16.33 3.88
N LEU A 7 20.95 15.91 3.89
CA LEU A 7 20.39 14.69 3.28
C LEU A 7 21.16 13.40 3.59
N SER A 8 20.65 12.60 4.53
CA SER A 8 20.96 11.16 4.53
C SER A 8 20.55 10.61 3.16
N LYS A 9 21.54 10.23 2.34
CA LYS A 9 21.28 9.54 1.09
C LYS A 9 20.59 8.21 1.42
N ILE A 10 19.53 7.89 0.68
CA ILE A 10 18.91 6.56 0.73
C ILE A 10 19.98 5.50 0.45
N THR A 11 20.04 4.47 1.28
CA THR A 11 20.92 3.33 1.06
C THR A 11 20.41 2.49 -0.12
N PRO A 12 21.26 1.71 -0.81
CA PRO A 12 20.81 0.82 -1.87
C PRO A 12 19.69 -0.14 -1.42
N ALA A 13 19.76 -0.65 -0.19
CA ALA A 13 18.74 -1.53 0.37
C ALA A 13 17.40 -0.80 0.64
N GLU A 14 17.44 0.42 1.18
CA GLU A 14 16.23 1.24 1.33
C GLU A 14 15.60 1.57 -0.03
N ALA A 15 16.42 1.82 -1.05
CA ALA A 15 15.96 2.10 -2.41
C ALA A 15 15.29 0.87 -3.04
N GLU A 16 15.85 -0.32 -2.85
CA GLU A 16 15.26 -1.59 -3.31
C GLU A 16 13.91 -1.85 -2.64
N ILE A 17 13.83 -1.72 -1.31
CA ILE A 17 12.55 -1.84 -0.57
C ILE A 17 11.51 -0.84 -1.10
N CYS A 18 11.91 0.40 -1.36
CA CYS A 18 11.00 1.41 -1.90
C CYS A 18 10.59 1.13 -3.36
N ASN A 19 11.45 0.53 -4.17
CA ASN A 19 11.11 0.14 -5.54
C ASN A 19 10.07 -0.98 -5.56
N ILE A 20 10.23 -1.99 -4.70
CA ILE A 20 9.25 -3.07 -4.57
C ILE A 20 7.93 -2.50 -4.02
N LEU A 21 7.97 -1.66 -2.98
CA LEU A 21 6.77 -0.98 -2.49
C LEU A 21 6.02 -0.22 -3.60
N LEU A 22 6.76 0.40 -4.53
CA LEU A 22 6.20 1.11 -5.68
C LEU A 22 5.54 0.15 -6.67
N GLU A 23 6.16 -1.00 -6.93
CA GLU A 23 5.61 -2.09 -7.75
C GLU A 23 4.27 -2.56 -7.19
N GLU A 24 4.23 -2.98 -5.92
CA GLU A 24 3.01 -3.44 -5.25
C GLU A 24 1.91 -2.37 -5.24
N SER A 25 2.29 -1.10 -5.09
CA SER A 25 1.34 0.03 -5.17
C SER A 25 0.71 0.15 -6.56
N ALA A 26 1.49 -0.08 -7.62
CA ALA A 26 1.01 -0.03 -8.99
C ALA A 26 0.12 -1.23 -9.31
N GLU A 27 0.42 -2.41 -8.75
CA GLU A 27 -0.38 -3.62 -8.92
C GLU A 27 -1.73 -3.49 -8.23
N ILE A 28 -1.81 -2.92 -7.01
CA ILE A 28 -3.08 -2.55 -6.36
C ILE A 28 -3.92 -1.63 -7.26
N ILE A 29 -3.32 -0.59 -7.83
CA ILE A 29 -4.02 0.33 -8.74
C ILE A 29 -4.60 -0.45 -9.93
N GLN A 30 -3.82 -1.35 -10.51
CA GLN A 30 -4.25 -2.16 -11.64
C GLN A 30 -5.38 -3.12 -11.25
N ALA A 31 -5.26 -3.82 -10.12
CA ALA A 31 -6.25 -4.77 -9.60
C ALA A 31 -7.58 -4.08 -9.28
N VAL A 32 -7.55 -2.95 -8.57
CA VAL A 32 -8.74 -2.13 -8.30
C VAL A 32 -9.40 -1.65 -9.60
N SER A 33 -8.61 -1.26 -10.60
CA SER A 33 -9.14 -0.87 -11.91
C SER A 33 -9.86 -2.02 -12.62
N LYS A 34 -9.36 -3.26 -12.51
CA LYS A 34 -10.03 -4.46 -13.03
C LYS A 34 -11.34 -4.74 -12.29
N VAL A 35 -11.36 -4.58 -10.96
CA VAL A 35 -12.59 -4.68 -10.16
C VAL A 35 -13.64 -3.69 -10.66
N PHE A 36 -13.28 -2.43 -10.88
CA PHE A 36 -14.22 -1.43 -11.41
C PHE A 36 -14.72 -1.77 -12.82
N ARG A 37 -13.86 -2.33 -13.66
CA ARG A 37 -14.18 -2.60 -15.07
C ARG A 37 -14.97 -3.90 -15.27
N PHE A 38 -14.66 -4.94 -14.51
CA PHE A 38 -15.15 -6.30 -14.75
C PHE A 38 -15.92 -6.90 -13.57
N GLY A 39 -15.87 -6.27 -12.39
CA GLY A 39 -16.50 -6.76 -11.18
C GLY A 39 -15.60 -7.66 -10.34
N TRP A 40 -15.99 -7.85 -9.07
CA TRP A 40 -15.21 -8.54 -8.05
C TRP A 40 -14.94 -10.02 -8.35
N LEU A 41 -15.94 -10.73 -8.89
CA LEU A 41 -15.88 -12.18 -9.10
C LEU A 41 -15.51 -12.58 -10.53
N SER A 42 -15.17 -11.62 -11.39
CA SER A 42 -14.66 -11.92 -12.73
C SER A 42 -13.24 -12.45 -12.63
N CYS A 43 -12.89 -13.40 -13.49
CA CYS A 43 -11.54 -13.95 -13.62
C CYS A 43 -10.91 -13.52 -14.94
N HIS A 44 -9.58 -13.56 -15.02
CA HIS A 44 -8.89 -13.38 -16.30
C HIS A 44 -9.11 -14.63 -17.17
N PRO A 45 -9.33 -14.50 -18.49
CA PRO A 45 -9.54 -15.67 -19.37
C PRO A 45 -8.42 -16.71 -19.28
N ASP A 46 -7.18 -16.25 -19.14
CA ASP A 46 -5.99 -17.11 -19.04
C ASP A 46 -5.67 -17.57 -17.61
N LYS A 47 -6.38 -17.05 -16.60
CA LYS A 47 -6.25 -17.43 -15.17
C LYS A 47 -7.64 -17.54 -14.53
N PRO A 48 -8.46 -18.51 -14.97
CA PRO A 48 -9.85 -18.64 -14.51
C PRO A 48 -9.97 -19.04 -13.03
N GLU A 49 -8.89 -19.54 -12.44
CA GLU A 49 -8.83 -20.00 -11.05
C GLU A 49 -8.77 -18.89 -10.01
N PHE A 50 -8.49 -17.64 -10.41
CA PHE A 50 -8.42 -16.48 -9.52
C PHE A 50 -9.39 -15.38 -9.94
N THR A 51 -10.20 -14.94 -8.99
CA THR A 51 -11.07 -13.78 -9.13
C THR A 51 -10.28 -12.47 -9.01
N ASN A 52 -10.81 -11.38 -9.56
CA ASN A 52 -10.26 -10.04 -9.34
C ASN A 52 -10.15 -9.67 -7.85
N LYS A 53 -11.05 -10.21 -7.01
CA LYS A 53 -11.00 -10.05 -5.56
C LYS A 53 -9.77 -10.74 -4.97
N GLU A 54 -9.53 -12.00 -5.33
CA GLU A 54 -8.36 -12.76 -4.84
C GLU A 54 -7.05 -12.14 -5.30
N HIS A 55 -6.99 -11.67 -6.55
CA HIS A 55 -5.84 -10.89 -7.03
C HIS A 55 -5.63 -9.63 -6.22
N LEU A 56 -6.68 -8.83 -5.94
CA LEU A 56 -6.52 -7.64 -5.11
C LEU A 56 -6.07 -7.99 -3.68
N GLU A 57 -6.53 -9.10 -3.12
CA GLU A 57 -6.13 -9.57 -1.79
C GLU A 57 -4.63 -9.94 -1.75
N GLU A 58 -4.12 -10.57 -2.81
CA GLU A 58 -2.69 -10.85 -3.02
C GLU A 58 -1.87 -9.55 -3.02
N GLU A 59 -2.17 -8.61 -3.92
CA GLU A 59 -1.42 -7.33 -4.02
C GLU A 59 -1.47 -6.51 -2.71
N CYS A 60 -2.63 -6.52 -2.02
CA CYS A 60 -2.76 -5.87 -0.73
C CYS A 60 -1.89 -6.54 0.36
N GLY A 61 -1.76 -7.86 0.30
CA GLY A 61 -0.92 -8.64 1.20
C GLY A 61 0.56 -8.34 1.02
N ASP A 62 1.02 -8.31 -0.23
CA ASP A 62 2.41 -8.01 -0.58
C ASP A 62 2.77 -6.56 -0.23
N PHE A 63 1.89 -5.61 -0.54
CA PHE A 63 2.05 -4.22 -0.09
C PHE A 63 2.12 -4.10 1.44
N LEU A 64 1.28 -4.84 2.18
CA LEU A 64 1.31 -4.85 3.65
C LEU A 64 2.64 -5.44 4.17
N CYS A 65 3.17 -6.47 3.52
CA CYS A 65 4.49 -7.03 3.82
C CYS A 65 5.58 -5.95 3.69
N MET A 66 5.55 -5.16 2.61
CA MET A 66 6.51 -4.09 2.38
C MET A 66 6.41 -2.95 3.41
N ILE A 67 5.19 -2.56 3.82
CA ILE A 67 5.00 -1.61 4.92
C ILE A 67 5.60 -2.16 6.22
N LYS A 68 5.35 -3.44 6.53
CA LYS A 68 5.88 -4.07 7.73
C LYS A 68 7.41 -4.07 7.71
N LEU A 69 8.03 -4.42 6.58
CA LEU A 69 9.47 -4.40 6.42
C LEU A 69 10.07 -3.00 6.65
N LEU A 70 9.43 -1.95 6.12
CA LEU A 70 9.83 -0.56 6.36
C LEU A 70 9.76 -0.17 7.85
N CYS A 71 8.77 -0.68 8.58
CA CYS A 71 8.68 -0.49 10.03
C CYS A 71 9.72 -1.29 10.80
N ASP A 72 9.91 -2.56 10.46
CA ASP A 72 10.85 -3.46 11.14
C ASP A 72 12.32 -2.99 10.94
N LYS A 73 12.60 -2.28 9.84
CA LYS A 73 13.89 -1.61 9.59
C LYS A 73 14.01 -0.21 10.19
N GLU A 74 13.01 0.24 10.96
CA GLU A 74 12.94 1.57 11.57
C GLU A 74 13.00 2.74 10.55
N ILE A 75 12.76 2.48 9.26
CA ILE A 75 12.65 3.51 8.21
C ILE A 75 11.37 4.31 8.40
N LEU A 76 10.27 3.63 8.75
CA LEU A 76 8.98 4.25 9.07
C LEU A 76 8.53 3.91 10.49
N SER A 77 7.94 4.90 11.17
CA SER A 77 7.38 4.69 12.51
C SER A 77 5.98 4.08 12.44
N LYS A 78 5.85 2.85 12.97
CA LYS A 78 4.56 2.16 13.14
C LYS A 78 3.53 3.00 13.91
N VAL A 79 3.98 3.74 14.93
CA VAL A 79 3.11 4.64 15.73
C VAL A 79 2.56 5.77 14.86
N ASN A 80 3.42 6.40 14.04
CA ASN A 80 2.97 7.47 13.15
C ASN A 80 2.02 6.97 12.07
N ILE A 81 2.27 5.79 11.49
CA ILE A 81 1.37 5.16 10.52
C ILE A 81 0.00 4.88 11.14
N SER A 82 -0.03 4.26 12.33
CA SER A 82 -1.28 3.94 13.03
C SER A 82 -2.09 5.21 13.32
N ARG A 83 -1.43 6.25 13.85
CA ARG A 83 -2.08 7.55 14.09
C ARG A 83 -2.63 8.19 12.80
N ALA A 84 -1.91 8.07 11.68
CA ALA A 84 -2.38 8.57 10.40
C ALA A 84 -3.63 7.81 9.90
N ALA A 85 -3.68 6.49 10.10
CA ALA A 85 -4.83 5.66 9.76
C ALA A 85 -6.06 6.01 10.62
N GLU A 86 -5.90 6.17 11.93
CA GLU A 86 -6.98 6.61 12.84
C GLU A 86 -7.54 7.98 12.46
N TYR A 87 -6.65 8.92 12.10
CA TYR A 87 -7.07 10.23 11.63
C TYR A 87 -7.83 10.13 10.30
N LYS A 88 -7.37 9.30 9.36
CA LYS A 88 -8.08 9.05 8.10
C LYS A 88 -9.47 8.47 8.36
N MET A 89 -9.61 7.53 9.29
CA MET A 89 -10.91 6.97 9.69
C MET A 89 -11.85 8.06 10.22
N SER A 90 -11.34 8.92 11.10
CA SER A 90 -12.07 10.08 11.63
C SER A 90 -12.52 11.06 10.54
N LYS A 91 -11.72 11.20 9.46
CA LYS A 91 -12.07 12.03 8.29
C LYS A 91 -13.11 11.33 7.41
N LEU A 92 -13.02 10.02 7.19
CA LEU A 92 -14.00 9.26 6.40
C LEU A 92 -15.39 9.34 7.02
N ALA A 93 -15.50 9.26 8.36
CA ALA A 93 -16.77 9.42 9.07
C ALA A 93 -17.45 10.79 8.85
N LYS A 94 -16.66 11.83 8.52
CA LYS A 94 -17.16 13.21 8.34
C LYS A 94 -17.35 13.60 6.88
N PHE A 95 -16.52 13.05 5.98
CA PHE A 95 -16.34 13.56 4.62
C PHE A 95 -16.57 12.50 3.54
N SER A 96 -17.12 11.33 3.88
CA SER A 96 -17.45 10.27 2.93
C SER A 96 -18.84 9.70 3.18
N ASN A 97 -19.38 8.98 2.20
CA ASN A 97 -20.65 8.26 2.32
C ASN A 97 -20.48 6.83 2.86
N ILE A 98 -19.27 6.47 3.30
CA ILE A 98 -19.00 5.15 3.87
C ILE A 98 -19.64 5.11 5.26
N LYS A 99 -20.50 4.10 5.49
CA LYS A 99 -21.04 3.81 6.82
C LYS A 99 -19.97 3.04 7.60
N LEU A 100 -19.41 3.68 8.61
CA LEU A 100 -18.39 3.14 9.51
C LEU A 100 -19.01 2.67 10.83
#